data_AF-A0A7W9XQM4-F1
#
_entry.id   AF-A0A7W9XQM4-F1
#
_cell.length_a   1.000
_cell.length_b   1.000
_cell.length_c   1.000
_cell.angle_alpha   90.00
_cell.angle_beta   90.00
_cell.angle_gamma   90.00
#
_symmetry.space_group_name_H-M   'P 1'
#
loop_
_entity.id
_entity.type
_entity.pdbx_description
1 polymer ?
#
loop_
_entity_poly.entity_id
_entity_poly.type
_entity_poly.pdbx_seq_one_letter_code
_entity_poly.pdbx_strand_id
1 'polypeptide(L)'
;MKNNNFEAIFDAYQLVSGAKIKGKKQDEIFELGIYDALKRGYTLYPLEHGVKYDDFSVIISEKELKTNFLIEGLKVNTAIAA
;
A
#
# COMPACT_ATOMS: atom_id res chain seq x y z
N MET A 1 -12.98 -14.48 8.31
CA MET A 1 -11.74 -13.78 7.90
C MET A 1 -11.91 -13.35 6.46
N LYS A 2 -11.99 -12.05 6.17
CA LYS A 2 -12.13 -11.58 4.79
C LYS A 2 -10.83 -11.90 4.05
N ASN A 3 -10.94 -12.59 2.93
CA ASN A 3 -9.82 -12.91 2.05
C ASN A 3 -9.34 -11.60 1.44
N ASN A 4 -8.40 -10.92 2.08
CA ASN A 4 -7.81 -9.70 1.56
C ASN A 4 -6.89 -10.13 0.41
N ASN A 5 -7.46 -10.22 -0.80
CA ASN A 5 -6.71 -10.55 -2.00
C ASN A 5 -5.67 -9.45 -2.20
N PHE A 6 -4.39 -9.81 -2.17
CA PHE A 6 -3.31 -8.90 -2.53
C PHE A 6 -2.99 -9.09 -4.01
N GLU A 7 -2.94 -7.99 -4.74
CA GLU A 7 -2.79 -7.97 -6.20
C GLU A 7 -1.56 -7.14 -6.58
N ALA A 8 -1.05 -7.36 -7.80
CA ALA A 8 0.07 -6.56 -8.28
C ALA A 8 -0.34 -5.09 -8.46
N ILE A 9 0.58 -4.19 -8.14
CA ILE A 9 0.40 -2.75 -8.35
C ILE A 9 0.81 -2.45 -9.79
N PHE A 10 -0.16 -2.15 -10.64
CA PHE A 10 0.07 -1.79 -12.03
C PHE A 10 0.11 -0.29 -12.22
N ASP A 11 -0.69 0.44 -11.44
CA ASP A 11 -0.87 1.88 -11.60
C ASP A 11 -0.67 2.66 -10.29
N ALA A 12 -0.23 3.91 -10.40
CA ALA A 12 -0.08 4.81 -9.27
C ALA A 12 -1.43 5.19 -8.63
N TYR A 13 -2.54 5.18 -9.38
CA TYR A 13 -3.88 5.41 -8.83
C TYR A 13 -4.30 4.36 -7.78
N GLN A 14 -3.66 3.18 -7.76
CA GLN A 14 -3.89 2.18 -6.72
C GLN A 14 -3.20 2.57 -5.40
N LEU A 15 -2.17 3.41 -5.43
CA LEU A 15 -1.36 3.82 -4.28
C LEU A 15 -2.03 4.92 -3.47
N VAL A 16 -3.16 4.56 -2.85
CA VAL A 16 -3.93 5.46 -1.99
C VAL A 16 -3.49 5.37 -0.52
N SER A 17 -3.49 6.50 0.18
CA SER A 17 -3.21 6.55 1.61
C SER A 17 -4.21 5.66 2.37
N GLY A 18 -3.70 4.87 3.32
CA GLY A 18 -4.47 3.87 4.07
C GLY A 18 -4.57 2.50 3.39
N ALA A 19 -4.08 2.36 2.15
CA ALA A 19 -4.03 1.05 1.50
C ALA A 19 -3.05 0.12 2.23
N LYS A 20 -3.42 -1.15 2.36
CA LYS A 20 -2.52 -2.17 2.90
C LYS A 20 -1.70 -2.75 1.77
N ILE A 21 -0.40 -2.87 1.97
CA ILE A 21 0.51 -3.50 1.02
C ILE A 21 1.32 -4.56 1.73
N LYS A 22 1.84 -5.53 0.97
CA LYS A 22 2.82 -6.49 1.46
C LYS A 22 3.89 -6.78 0.43
N GLY A 23 5.06 -7.23 0.88
CA GLY A 23 6.10 -7.68 -0.04
C GLY A 23 5.66 -8.92 -0.82
N LYS A 24 6.15 -9.09 -2.06
CA LYS A 24 5.90 -10.32 -2.85
C LYS A 24 6.51 -11.57 -2.23
N LYS A 25 7.55 -11.40 -1.39
CA LYS A 25 8.34 -12.48 -0.77
C LYS A 25 8.22 -12.49 0.77
N GLN A 26 7.49 -11.55 1.35
CA GLN A 26 7.39 -11.32 2.78
C GLN A 26 5.93 -11.19 3.17
N ASP A 27 5.56 -11.65 4.37
CA ASP A 27 4.19 -11.57 4.87
C ASP A 27 3.92 -10.36 5.75
N GLU A 28 4.94 -9.55 6.02
CA GLU A 28 4.78 -8.26 6.70
C GLU A 28 3.87 -7.32 5.90
N ILE A 29 2.87 -6.76 6.59
CA ILE A 29 1.91 -5.82 6.03
C ILE A 29 2.31 -4.42 6.45
N PHE A 30 2.21 -3.49 5.51
CA PHE A 30 2.42 -2.07 5.72
C PHE A 30 1.16 -1.31 5.32
N GLU A 31 0.89 -0.22 6.02
CA GLU A 31 -0.07 0.80 5.60
C GLU A 31 0.65 1.86 4.76
N LEU A 32 0.12 2.14 3.58
CA LEU A 32 0.61 3.18 2.69
C LEU A 32 0.21 4.55 3.24
N GLY A 33 1.18 5.45 3.38
CA GLY A 33 0.99 6.84 3.72
C GLY A 33 0.90 7.75 2.50
N ILE A 34 1.11 9.05 2.75
CA ILE A 34 1.05 10.09 1.72
C ILE A 34 2.32 10.04 0.85
N TYR A 35 2.16 10.37 -0.42
CA TYR A 35 3.28 10.61 -1.33
C TYR A 35 4.08 11.85 -0.92
N ASP A 36 5.38 11.67 -0.72
CA ASP A 36 6.35 12.74 -0.46
C ASP A 36 7.03 13.11 -1.79
N ALA A 37 6.69 14.28 -2.33
CA ALA A 37 7.23 14.76 -3.60
C ALA A 37 8.74 15.08 -3.53
N LEU A 38 9.24 15.50 -2.37
CA LEU A 38 10.65 15.83 -2.18
C LEU A 38 11.50 14.56 -2.20
N LYS A 39 10.98 13.48 -1.64
CA LYS A 39 11.66 12.17 -1.61
C LYS A 39 11.24 11.24 -2.75
N ARG A 40 10.31 11.66 -3.60
CA ARG A 40 9.79 10.93 -4.76
C ARG A 40 9.33 9.51 -4.41
N GLY A 41 8.59 9.40 -3.32
CA GLY A 41 8.19 8.11 -2.78
C GLY A 41 6.99 8.19 -1.85
N TYR A 42 6.51 7.03 -1.44
CA TYR A 42 5.42 6.88 -0.49
C TYR A 42 5.99 6.50 0.86
N THR A 43 5.35 6.97 1.92
CA THR A 43 5.68 6.54 3.29
C THR A 43 5.00 5.21 3.55
N LEU A 44 5.68 4.27 4.20
CA LEU A 44 5.13 3.00 4.66
C LEU A 44 5.20 2.95 6.17
N TYR A 45 4.10 2.53 6.79
CA TYR A 45 4.02 2.30 8.22
C TYR A 45 3.81 0.81 8.48
N PRO A 46 4.62 0.16 9.33
CA PRO A 46 4.37 -1.22 9.72
C PRO A 46 2.96 -1.37 10.31
N LEU A 47 2.26 -2.42 9.90
CA LEU A 47 0.92 -2.73 10.37
C LEU A 47 0.91 -4.17 10.94
N GLU A 48 0.82 -4.29 12.26
CA GLU A 48 0.80 -5.60 12.92
C GLU A 48 -0.50 -5.76 13.71
N HIS A 49 -1.20 -6.89 13.49
CA HIS A 49 -2.51 -7.16 14.11
C HIS A 49 -3.56 -6.02 13.96
N GLY A 50 -3.43 -5.19 12.92
CA GLY A 50 -4.31 -4.04 12.67
C GLY A 50 -3.91 -2.76 13.40
N VAL A 51 -2.79 -2.76 14.14
CA VAL A 51 -2.21 -1.59 14.77
C VAL A 51 -1.10 -1.04 13.88
N LYS A 52 -1.21 0.25 13.55
CA LYS A 52 -0.17 0.97 12.82
C LYS A 52 0.85 1.52 13.80
N TYR A 53 2.13 1.37 13.47
CA TYR A 53 3.21 2.02 14.21
C TYR A 53 3.66 3.27 13.47
N ASP A 54 3.45 4.44 14.05
CA ASP A 54 3.84 5.74 13.48
C ASP A 54 5.26 6.20 13.88
N ASP A 55 5.80 5.66 14.98
CA ASP A 55 7.20 5.92 15.41
C ASP A 55 8.25 5.41 14.40
N PHE A 56 7.87 4.48 13.52
CA PHE A 56 8.73 3.93 12.49
C PHE A 56 8.06 4.03 11.13
N SER A 57 8.75 4.66 10.20
CA SER A 57 8.30 4.71 8.81
C SER A 57 9.47 4.60 7.85
N VAL A 58 9.18 4.04 6.69
CA VAL A 58 10.13 3.89 5.60
C VAL A 58 9.60 4.61 4.39
N ILE A 59 10.47 5.27 3.64
CA ILE A 59 10.10 5.88 2.37
C ILE A 59 10.54 4.98 1.24
N ILE A 60 9.60 4.67 0.36
CA ILE A 60 9.80 3.75 -0.75
C ILE A 60 9.40 4.41 -2.07
N SER A 61 10.19 4.19 -3.12
CA SER A 61 9.86 4.72 -4.43
C SER A 61 8.66 4.01 -5.05
N GLU A 62 7.93 4.70 -5.93
CA GLU A 62 6.83 4.09 -6.70
C GLU A 62 7.30 2.87 -7.52
N LYS A 63 8.51 2.95 -8.09
CA LYS A 63 9.10 1.85 -8.86
C LYS A 63 9.28 0.60 -8.01
N GLU A 64 9.77 0.76 -6.79
CA GLU A 64 9.95 -0.35 -5.86
C GLU A 64 8.60 -0.95 -5.44
N LEU A 65 7.59 -0.12 -5.18
CA LEU A 65 6.23 -0.58 -4.89
C LEU A 65 5.67 -1.45 -6.03
N LYS A 66 5.71 -0.97 -7.26
CA LYS A 66 5.22 -1.71 -8.45
C LYS A 66 5.98 -3.01 -8.68
N THR A 67 7.29 -3.02 -8.41
CA THR A 67 8.15 -4.17 -8.70
C THR A 67 8.07 -5.25 -7.62
N ASN A 68 8.06 -4.85 -6.34
CA ASN A 68 8.34 -5.76 -5.22
C ASN A 68 7.17 -5.94 -4.26
N PHE A 69 6.10 -5.14 -4.38
CA PHE A 69 4.96 -5.19 -3.46
C PHE A 69 3.67 -5.61 -4.17
N LEU A 70 2.71 -6.01 -3.34
CA LEU A 70 1.32 -6.27 -3.69
C LEU A 70 0.45 -5.36 -2.83
N ILE A 71 -0.69 -4.93 -3.37
CA ILE A 71 -1.65 -4.07 -2.69
C ILE A 71 -2.94 -4.83 -2.41
N GLU A 72 -3.55 -4.58 -1.26
CA GLU A 72 -4.86 -5.10 -0.92
C GLU A 72 -5.85 -4.60 -1.97
N GLY A 73 -6.50 -5.56 -2.65
CA GLY A 73 -7.55 -5.31 -3.61
C GLY A 73 -8.73 -4.66 -2.91
N LEU A 74 -8.71 -3.34 -2.85
CA LEU A 74 -9.90 -2.56 -2.57
C LEU A 74 -10.85 -2.86 -3.73
N LYS A 75 -11.96 -3.54 -3.44
CA LYS A 75 -13.14 -3.45 -4.30
C LYS A 75 -13.55 -1.98 -4.27
N VAL A 76 -12.91 -1.17 -5.11
CA VAL A 76 -13.40 0.15 -5.45
C VAL A 76 -14.73 -0.17 -6.12
N ASN A 77 -15.82 -0.07 -5.33
CA ASN A 77 -17.14 0.14 -5.88
C ASN A 77 -17.03 1.51 -6.56
N THR A 78 -16.44 1.53 -7.75
CA THR A 78 -16.55 2.64 -8.68
C THR A 78 -18.01 2.61 -9.08
N ALA A 79 -18.88 3.16 -8.22
CA ALA A 79 -20.15 3.69 -8.66
C ALA A 79 -19.77 4.79 -9.64
N ILE A 80 -19.61 4.41 -10.89
CA ILE A 80 -19.61 5.34 -12.01
C ILE A 80 -20.99 5.99 -11.90
N ALA A 81 -21.03 7.19 -11.32
CA ALA A 81 -22.23 8.00 -11.33
C ALA A 81 -22.59 8.22 -12.81
N ALA A 82 -23.72 7.65 -13.20
CA ALA A 82 -24.32 7.78 -14.53
C ALA A 82 -25.00 9.14 -14.68
#